data_AF-A0A315ANJ1-F1
#
_entry.id   AF-A0A315ANJ1-F1
#
_cell.length_a   1.000
_cell.length_b   1.000
_cell.length_c   1.000
_cell.angle_alpha   90.00
_cell.angle_beta   90.00
_cell.angle_gamma   90.00
#
_symmetry.space_group_name_H-M   'P 1'
#
loop_
_entity.id
_entity.type
_entity.pdbx_description
1 polymer ?
#
loop_
_entity_poly.entity_id
_entity_poly.type
_entity_poly.pdbx_seq_one_letter_code
_entity_poly.pdbx_strand_id
1 'polypeptide(L)'
;MAKPLNSIFDDLLKAAQEAALKQDKWIIIDRAYAHLDDLSSHDYQQVLQRILALIEKYPELDYGGPGPFGSFLETQAVGAYSPQLVASLQRQPSVQVLGWLDRTMRMDESQRTADGGIEPSYYAEVVTTVLQHPMASENCKSFARMCVEE
;
A
#
# COMPACT_ATOMS: atom_id res chain seq x y z
N MET A 1 -8.46 -8.08 -25.08
CA MET A 1 -7.08 -7.62 -24.83
C MET A 1 -7.12 -6.82 -23.54
N ALA A 2 -6.21 -7.08 -22.61
CA ALA A 2 -6.12 -6.31 -21.38
C ALA A 2 -5.82 -4.84 -21.67
N LYS A 3 -6.41 -3.93 -20.87
CA LYS A 3 -6.14 -2.49 -21.00
C LYS A 3 -4.65 -2.20 -20.73
N PRO A 4 -3.97 -1.33 -21.50
CA PRO A 4 -2.56 -1.01 -21.24
C PRO A 4 -2.34 -0.41 -19.85
N LEU A 5 -1.29 -0.86 -19.15
CA LEU A 5 -1.00 -0.46 -17.77
C LEU A 5 -0.93 1.07 -17.59
N ASN A 6 -0.31 1.78 -18.53
CA ASN A 6 -0.26 3.25 -18.51
C ASN A 6 -1.65 3.89 -18.53
N SER A 7 -2.56 3.35 -19.37
CA SER A 7 -3.92 3.87 -19.46
C SER A 7 -4.76 3.61 -18.20
N ILE A 8 -4.49 2.50 -17.50
CA ILE A 8 -5.10 2.22 -16.19
C ILE A 8 -4.62 3.25 -15.17
N PHE A 9 -3.31 3.47 -15.07
CA PHE A 9 -2.75 4.38 -14.07
C PHE A 9 -3.02 5.86 -14.37
N ASP A 10 -3.13 6.27 -15.63
CA ASP A 10 -3.59 7.62 -15.97
C ASP A 10 -5.00 7.88 -15.45
N ASP A 11 -5.84 6.85 -15.47
CA ASP A 11 -7.21 6.92 -15.00
C ASP A 11 -7.30 6.92 -13.47
N LEU A 12 -6.52 6.05 -12.81
CA LEU A 12 -6.39 6.04 -11.35
C LEU A 12 -5.79 7.34 -10.81
N LEU A 13 -4.83 7.95 -11.51
CA LEU A 13 -4.28 9.25 -11.13
C LEU A 13 -5.32 10.37 -11.19
N LYS A 14 -6.17 10.38 -12.22
CA LYS A 14 -7.29 11.33 -12.31
C LYS A 14 -8.30 11.11 -11.20
N ALA A 15 -8.66 9.85 -10.94
CA ALA A 15 -9.59 9.49 -9.87
C ALA A 15 -9.03 9.85 -8.48
N ALA A 16 -7.73 9.65 -8.23
CA ALA A 16 -7.09 10.04 -6.98
C ALA A 16 -7.07 11.57 -6.80
N GLN A 17 -6.75 12.31 -7.87
CA GLN A 17 -6.82 13.78 -7.85
C GLN A 17 -8.25 14.26 -7.55
N GLU A 18 -9.25 13.67 -8.19
CA GLU A 18 -10.66 14.00 -7.98
C GLU A 18 -11.13 13.64 -6.57
N ALA A 19 -10.76 12.47 -6.06
CA ALA A 19 -11.03 12.01 -4.70
C ALA A 19 -10.44 12.99 -3.67
N ALA A 20 -9.21 13.46 -3.88
CA ALA A 20 -8.56 14.44 -3.02
C ALA A 20 -9.28 15.80 -3.04
N LEU A 21 -9.68 16.27 -4.22
CA LEU A 21 -10.38 17.55 -4.35
C LEU A 21 -11.78 17.52 -3.73
N LYS A 22 -12.51 16.42 -3.92
CA LYS A 22 -13.89 16.26 -3.43
C LYS A 22 -13.96 15.70 -2.01
N GLN A 23 -12.83 15.27 -1.45
CA GLN A 23 -12.76 14.55 -0.17
C GLN A 23 -13.68 13.31 -0.16
N ASP A 24 -13.73 12.61 -1.30
CA ASP A 24 -14.57 11.43 -1.50
C ASP A 24 -13.72 10.24 -1.94
N LYS A 25 -13.42 9.37 -0.98
CA LYS A 25 -12.61 8.17 -1.20
C LYS A 25 -13.26 7.15 -2.14
N TRP A 26 -14.58 7.15 -2.27
CA TRP A 26 -15.27 6.17 -3.11
C TRP A 26 -14.88 6.33 -4.59
N ILE A 27 -14.55 7.54 -5.02
CA ILE A 27 -14.10 7.83 -6.39
C ILE A 27 -12.88 6.98 -6.79
N ILE A 28 -11.87 6.91 -5.93
CA ILE A 28 -10.66 6.13 -6.22
C ILE A 28 -10.86 4.64 -5.93
N ILE A 29 -11.61 4.30 -4.88
CA ILE A 29 -11.89 2.90 -4.51
C ILE A 29 -12.68 2.19 -5.61
N ASP A 30 -13.80 2.78 -6.06
CA ASP A 30 -14.63 2.21 -7.12
C ASP A 30 -13.85 2.12 -8.43
N ARG A 31 -13.00 3.12 -8.71
CA ARG A 31 -12.17 3.09 -9.90
C ARG A 31 -11.11 2.00 -9.86
N ALA A 32 -10.50 1.78 -8.70
CA ALA A 32 -9.53 0.71 -8.52
C ALA A 32 -10.19 -0.67 -8.65
N TYR A 33 -11.38 -0.87 -8.08
CA TYR A 33 -12.16 -2.10 -8.30
C TYR A 33 -12.46 -2.36 -9.77
N ALA A 34 -12.87 -1.33 -10.51
CA ALA A 34 -13.17 -1.45 -11.94
C ALA A 34 -11.96 -1.89 -12.80
N HIS A 35 -10.73 -1.68 -12.32
CA HIS A 35 -9.50 -2.05 -13.02
C HIS A 35 -8.83 -3.31 -12.47
N LEU A 36 -9.35 -3.98 -11.42
CA LEU A 36 -8.65 -5.11 -10.78
C LEU A 36 -8.35 -6.27 -11.73
N ASP A 37 -9.32 -6.65 -12.56
CA ASP A 37 -9.14 -7.74 -13.53
C ASP A 37 -8.08 -7.39 -14.57
N ASP A 38 -8.11 -6.14 -15.06
CA ASP A 38 -7.10 -5.63 -15.99
C ASP A 38 -5.71 -5.60 -15.32
N LEU A 39 -5.60 -5.11 -14.08
CA LEU A 39 -4.33 -5.09 -13.32
C LEU A 39 -3.76 -6.50 -13.14
N SER A 40 -4.61 -7.49 -12.86
CA SER A 40 -4.22 -8.89 -12.64
C SER A 40 -3.68 -9.58 -13.91
N SER A 41 -3.87 -8.97 -15.08
CA SER A 41 -3.33 -9.47 -16.34
C SER A 41 -1.93 -8.92 -16.70
N HIS A 42 -1.41 -7.99 -15.90
CA HIS A 42 -0.06 -7.42 -16.06
C HIS A 42 0.94 -8.08 -15.12
N ASP A 43 2.23 -7.81 -15.36
CA ASP A 43 3.29 -8.23 -14.45
C ASP A 43 3.08 -7.63 -13.05
N TYR A 44 3.06 -8.51 -12.04
CA TYR A 44 2.75 -8.14 -10.66
C TYR A 44 3.70 -7.06 -10.13
N GLN A 45 4.99 -7.18 -10.41
CA GLN A 45 6.01 -6.27 -9.89
C GLN A 45 5.86 -4.88 -10.52
N GLN A 46 5.56 -4.82 -11.81
CA GLN A 46 5.24 -3.56 -12.49
C GLN A 46 3.98 -2.90 -11.91
N VAL A 47 2.92 -3.68 -11.67
CA VAL A 47 1.69 -3.14 -11.08
C VAL A 47 1.93 -2.62 -9.67
N LEU A 48 2.59 -3.41 -8.82
CA LEU A 48 2.89 -3.03 -7.43
C LEU A 48 3.67 -1.72 -7.37
N GLN A 49 4.72 -1.56 -8.18
CA GLN A 49 5.48 -0.31 -8.26
C GLN A 49 4.60 0.89 -8.61
N ARG A 50 3.64 0.71 -9.53
CA ARG A 50 2.73 1.78 -9.95
C ARG A 50 1.67 2.09 -8.89
N ILE A 51 1.17 1.09 -8.16
CA ILE A 51 0.29 1.28 -6.98
C ILE A 51 1.02 2.09 -5.92
N LEU A 52 2.24 1.71 -5.57
CA LEU A 52 3.03 2.41 -4.55
C LEU A 52 3.32 3.84 -4.98
N ALA A 53 3.72 4.08 -6.24
CA ALA A 53 3.92 5.43 -6.75
C ALA A 53 2.64 6.30 -6.71
N LEU A 54 1.46 5.70 -6.91
CA LEU A 54 0.18 6.41 -6.78
C LEU A 54 -0.08 6.82 -5.32
N ILE A 55 0.16 5.92 -4.36
CA ILE A 55 -0.03 6.19 -2.93
C ILE A 55 1.00 7.20 -2.43
N GLU A 56 2.26 7.07 -2.84
CA GLU A 56 3.32 8.04 -2.54
C GLU A 56 2.97 9.44 -3.05
N LYS A 57 2.21 9.56 -4.15
CA LYS A 57 1.73 10.85 -4.65
C LYS A 57 0.55 11.43 -3.84
N TYR A 58 -0.30 10.58 -3.27
CA TYR A 58 -1.46 10.99 -2.47
C TYR A 58 -1.54 10.19 -1.14
N PRO A 59 -0.56 10.37 -0.24
CA PRO A 59 -0.35 9.48 0.92
C PRO A 59 -1.44 9.56 2.00
N GLU A 60 -2.27 10.60 1.95
CA GLU A 60 -3.37 10.84 2.88
C GLU A 60 -4.73 10.38 2.33
N LEU A 61 -4.80 9.94 1.07
CA LEU A 61 -6.02 9.35 0.54
C LEU A 61 -6.26 7.97 1.14
N ASP A 62 -7.53 7.68 1.44
CA ASP A 62 -8.00 6.36 1.82
C ASP A 62 -8.29 5.55 0.54
N TYR A 63 -7.52 4.48 0.32
CA TYR A 63 -7.70 3.57 -0.82
C TYR A 63 -8.52 2.33 -0.45
N GLY A 64 -9.10 2.30 0.75
CA GLY A 64 -9.76 1.14 1.35
C GLY A 64 -8.75 0.21 2.03
N GLY A 65 -9.10 -0.32 3.20
CA GLY A 65 -8.29 -1.27 3.96
C GLY A 65 -9.01 -2.62 4.13
N PRO A 66 -8.50 -3.74 3.55
CA PRO A 66 -7.34 -3.83 2.65
C PRO A 66 -7.61 -3.21 1.26
N GLY A 67 -8.89 -3.07 0.88
CA GLY A 67 -9.30 -2.42 -0.37
C GLY A 67 -8.95 -3.21 -1.64
N PRO A 68 -9.18 -2.62 -2.82
CA PRO A 68 -8.83 -3.25 -4.10
C PRO A 68 -7.33 -3.51 -4.20
N PHE A 69 -6.48 -2.54 -3.84
CA PHE A 69 -5.04 -2.72 -3.94
C PHE A 69 -4.48 -3.73 -2.93
N GLY A 70 -4.96 -3.74 -1.68
CA GLY A 70 -4.56 -4.78 -0.73
C GLY A 70 -4.95 -6.17 -1.21
N SER A 71 -6.16 -6.32 -1.75
CA SER A 71 -6.60 -7.59 -2.36
C SER A 71 -5.69 -8.02 -3.52
N PHE A 72 -5.22 -7.08 -4.34
CA PHE A 72 -4.24 -7.37 -5.40
C PHE A 72 -2.89 -7.84 -4.83
N LEU A 73 -2.37 -7.16 -3.81
CA LEU A 73 -1.09 -7.52 -3.17
C LEU A 73 -1.13 -8.92 -2.55
N GLU A 74 -2.22 -9.22 -1.83
CA GLU A 74 -2.43 -10.51 -1.13
C GLU A 74 -2.61 -11.71 -2.10
N THR A 75 -2.55 -11.50 -3.43
CA THR A 75 -2.48 -12.59 -4.43
C THR A 75 -1.10 -13.26 -4.53
N GLN A 76 -0.07 -12.65 -3.92
CA GLN A 76 1.30 -13.18 -3.92
C GLN A 76 1.78 -13.39 -2.48
N ALA A 77 2.82 -14.21 -2.33
CA ALA A 77 3.50 -14.41 -1.05
C ALA A 77 4.07 -13.09 -0.50
N VAL A 78 4.12 -12.94 0.82
CA VAL A 78 4.52 -11.68 1.48
C VAL A 78 5.90 -11.19 1.08
N GLY A 79 6.84 -12.08 0.74
CA GLY A 79 8.17 -11.71 0.26
C GLY A 79 8.17 -11.03 -1.11
N ALA A 80 7.12 -11.22 -1.92
CA ALA A 80 7.00 -10.56 -3.21
C ALA A 80 6.72 -9.05 -3.10
N TYR A 81 6.18 -8.59 -1.95
CA TYR A 81 5.76 -7.19 -1.77
C TYR A 81 6.28 -6.50 -0.52
N SER A 82 6.53 -7.20 0.59
CA SER A 82 6.95 -6.58 1.85
C SER A 82 8.21 -5.70 1.75
N PRO A 83 9.27 -6.07 0.98
CA PRO A 83 10.43 -5.17 0.83
C PRO A 83 10.07 -3.88 0.08
N GLN A 84 9.11 -3.94 -0.84
CA GLN A 84 8.66 -2.77 -1.60
C GLN A 84 7.76 -1.87 -0.76
N LEU A 85 6.94 -2.44 0.15
CA LEU A 85 6.19 -1.66 1.12
C LEU A 85 7.15 -0.86 2.03
N VAL A 86 8.19 -1.52 2.55
CA VAL A 86 9.22 -0.87 3.36
C VAL A 86 9.90 0.25 2.57
N ALA A 87 10.33 -0.02 1.34
CA ALA A 87 10.97 1.00 0.50
C ALA A 87 10.03 2.18 0.18
N SER A 88 8.73 1.93 0.02
CA SER A 88 7.72 2.97 -0.18
C SER A 88 7.56 3.84 1.06
N LEU A 89 7.46 3.25 2.25
CA LEU A 89 7.38 3.96 3.53
C LEU A 89 8.62 4.84 3.79
N GLN A 90 9.80 4.40 3.36
CA GLN A 90 11.02 5.21 3.45
C GLN A 90 11.03 6.42 2.52
N ARG A 91 10.31 6.36 1.37
CA ARG A 91 10.19 7.49 0.44
C ARG A 91 9.08 8.44 0.87
N GLN A 92 7.90 7.90 1.17
CA GLN A 92 6.72 8.64 1.58
C GLN A 92 5.84 7.74 2.47
N PRO A 93 5.85 7.96 3.79
CA PRO A 93 4.98 7.24 4.69
C PRO A 93 3.50 7.50 4.39
N SER A 94 2.69 6.45 4.48
CA SER A 94 1.23 6.50 4.36
C SER A 94 0.59 5.50 5.31
N VAL A 95 -0.62 5.81 5.79
CA VAL A 95 -1.42 4.87 6.60
C VAL A 95 -1.69 3.59 5.82
N GLN A 96 -1.98 3.72 4.51
CA GLN A 96 -2.33 2.59 3.65
C GLN A 96 -1.20 1.55 3.58
N VAL A 97 0.03 1.98 3.23
CA VAL A 97 1.16 1.06 3.07
C VAL A 97 1.59 0.49 4.42
N LEU A 98 1.59 1.30 5.48
CA LEU A 98 1.93 0.82 6.82
C LEU A 98 0.89 -0.21 7.30
N GLY A 99 -0.40 0.02 7.04
CA GLY A 99 -1.45 -0.93 7.36
C GLY A 99 -1.30 -2.26 6.63
N TRP A 100 -0.90 -2.26 5.35
CA TRP A 100 -0.60 -3.52 4.65
C TRP A 100 0.61 -4.25 5.24
N LEU A 101 1.66 -3.52 5.64
CA LEU A 101 2.82 -4.12 6.27
C LEU A 101 2.49 -4.69 7.66
N ASP A 102 1.76 -3.94 8.48
CA ASP A 102 1.28 -4.36 9.81
C ASP A 102 0.46 -5.65 9.74
N ARG A 103 -0.40 -5.79 8.73
CA ARG A 103 -1.17 -7.02 8.50
C ARG A 103 -0.30 -8.25 8.32
N THR A 104 0.88 -8.13 7.72
CA THR A 104 1.82 -9.26 7.58
C THR A 104 2.38 -9.71 8.93
N MET A 105 2.45 -8.80 9.92
CA MET A 105 2.89 -9.14 11.28
C MET A 105 1.86 -9.96 12.05
N ARG A 106 0.60 -9.96 11.61
CA ARG A 106 -0.50 -10.74 12.20
C ARG A 106 -0.56 -12.18 11.67
N MET A 107 0.27 -12.51 10.68
CA MET A 107 0.43 -13.89 10.20
C MET A 107 1.19 -14.73 11.22
N ASP A 108 1.02 -16.05 11.17
CA ASP A 108 1.90 -16.97 11.87
C ASP A 108 3.37 -16.72 11.47
N GLU A 109 4.26 -16.65 12.47
CA GLU A 109 5.66 -16.31 12.25
C GLU A 109 6.37 -17.31 11.33
N SER A 110 6.11 -18.61 11.51
CA SER A 110 6.74 -19.64 10.67
C SER A 110 6.28 -19.53 9.21
N GLN A 111 5.00 -19.23 9.00
CA GLN A 111 4.44 -19.01 7.66
C GLN A 111 4.99 -17.71 7.04
N ARG A 112 5.04 -16.61 7.78
CA ARG A 112 5.59 -15.33 7.31
C ARG A 112 7.04 -15.49 6.85
N THR A 113 7.88 -16.14 7.65
CA THR A 113 9.28 -16.38 7.31
C THR A 113 9.40 -17.31 6.09
N ALA A 114 8.59 -18.37 6.01
CA ALA A 114 8.58 -19.26 4.85
C ALA A 114 8.20 -18.55 3.54
N ASP A 115 7.29 -17.58 3.61
CA ASP A 115 6.85 -16.77 2.47
C ASP A 115 7.76 -15.57 2.18
N GLY A 116 8.89 -15.43 2.89
CA GLY A 116 9.88 -14.36 2.69
C GLY A 116 9.48 -13.00 3.25
N GLY A 117 8.58 -12.96 4.23
CA GLY A 117 8.18 -11.73 4.91
C GLY A 117 9.30 -11.15 5.77
N ILE A 118 9.12 -9.91 6.21
CA ILE A 118 10.09 -9.25 7.08
C ILE A 118 10.02 -9.77 8.52
N GLU A 119 11.14 -9.69 9.23
CA GLU A 119 11.25 -10.05 10.63
C GLU A 119 10.62 -8.99 11.56
N PRO A 120 10.07 -9.36 12.73
CA PRO A 120 9.45 -8.41 13.67
C PRO A 120 10.37 -7.29 14.15
N SER A 121 11.66 -7.60 14.35
CA SER A 121 12.66 -6.60 14.74
C SER A 121 12.83 -5.54 13.65
N TYR A 122 12.89 -5.96 12.38
CA TYR A 122 12.99 -5.04 11.26
C TYR A 122 11.69 -4.24 11.06
N TYR A 123 10.53 -4.87 11.28
CA TYR A 123 9.26 -4.14 11.29
C TYR A 123 9.26 -3.00 12.34
N ALA A 124 9.71 -3.27 13.57
CA ALA A 124 9.79 -2.25 14.62
C ALA A 124 10.72 -1.07 14.24
N GLU A 125 11.83 -1.34 13.56
CA GLU A 125 12.72 -0.30 13.02
C GLU A 125 12.02 0.54 11.93
N VAL A 126 11.23 -0.10 11.06
CA VAL A 126 10.45 0.59 10.03
C VAL A 126 9.40 1.49 10.66
N VAL A 127 8.66 1.02 11.67
CA VAL A 127 7.66 1.82 12.39
C VAL A 127 8.31 3.02 13.09
N THR A 128 9.46 2.80 13.73
CA THR A 128 10.25 3.89 14.35
C THR A 128 10.68 4.92 13.31
N THR A 129 11.10 4.48 12.13
CA THR A 129 11.46 5.36 11.01
C THR A 129 10.26 6.18 10.55
N VAL A 130 9.07 5.57 10.42
CA VAL A 130 7.83 6.27 10.04
C VAL A 130 7.48 7.34 11.08
N LEU A 131 7.59 7.05 12.37
CA LEU A 131 7.30 8.02 13.45
C LEU A 131 8.19 9.27 13.39
N GLN A 132 9.44 9.12 12.95
CA GLN A 132 10.42 10.19 12.84
C GLN A 132 10.45 10.86 11.46
N HIS A 133 9.74 10.30 10.48
CA HIS A 133 9.83 10.75 9.10
C HIS A 133 9.18 12.14 8.92
N PRO A 134 9.89 13.12 8.31
CA PRO A 134 9.39 14.50 8.20
C PRO A 134 8.14 14.62 7.31
N MET A 135 7.97 13.72 6.35
CA MET A 135 6.80 13.70 5.45
C MET A 135 5.65 12.82 5.94
N ALA A 136 5.78 12.15 7.10
CA ALA A 136 4.66 11.39 7.65
C ALA A 136 3.59 12.34 8.18
N SER A 137 2.35 12.16 7.71
CA SER A 137 1.19 12.89 8.25
C SER A 137 0.91 12.50 9.71
N GLU A 138 0.20 13.35 10.44
CA GLU A 138 -0.16 13.05 11.83
C GLU A 138 -1.07 11.82 11.95
N ASN A 139 -1.90 11.55 10.94
CA ASN A 139 -2.68 10.32 10.87
C ASN A 139 -1.77 9.09 10.71
N CYS A 140 -0.76 9.18 9.84
CA CYS A 140 0.22 8.11 9.66
C CYS A 140 1.03 7.85 10.93
N LYS A 141 1.50 8.90 11.61
CA LYS A 141 2.21 8.75 12.90
C LYS A 141 1.31 8.21 14.00
N SER A 142 0.04 8.62 14.04
CA SER A 142 -0.92 8.11 15.03
C SER A 142 -1.16 6.62 14.83
N PHE A 143 -1.36 6.18 13.58
CA PHE A 143 -1.46 4.77 13.26
C PHE A 143 -0.16 4.01 13.60
N ALA A 144 1.00 4.57 13.27
CA ALA A 144 2.29 3.98 13.62
C ALA A 144 2.48 3.80 15.13
N ARG A 145 1.99 4.72 15.97
CA ARG A 145 2.01 4.53 17.44
C ARG A 145 1.16 3.34 17.87
N MET A 146 -0.04 3.19 17.29
CA MET A 146 -0.91 2.05 17.58
C MET A 146 -0.23 0.71 17.24
N CYS A 147 0.51 0.65 16.12
CA CYS A 147 1.26 -0.55 15.73
C CYS A 147 2.37 -0.97 16.72
N VAL A 148 2.83 -0.09 17.61
CA VAL A 148 3.86 -0.40 18.63
C VAL A 148 3.22 -0.72 20.00
N GLU A 149 1.98 -0.31 20.20
CA GLU A 149 1.26 -0.46 21.48
C GLU A 149 0.44 -1.76 21.57
N GLU A 150 0.25 -2.48 20.44
CA GLU A 150 -0.39 -3.81 20.35
C GLU A 150 0.59 -4.96 20.64
#